data_AF-A0A536PUI1-F1
#
_entry.id   AF-A0A536PUI1-F1
#
_cell.length_a   1.000
_cell.length_b   1.000
_cell.length_c   1.000
_cell.angle_alpha   90.00
_cell.angle_beta   90.00
_cell.angle_gamma   90.00
#
_symmetry.space_group_name_H-M   'P 1'
#
loop_
_entity.id
_entity.type
_entity.pdbx_description
1 polymer ?
#
loop_
_entity_poly.entity_id
_entity_poly.type
_entity_poly.pdbx_seq_one_letter_code
_entity_poly.pdbx_strand_id
1 'polypeptide(L)' 'MSVARERERATQRSDHAPPPAVLLVEDDVVLSELVTTLVEGAGYQAVTIADHDQIGEAIDRFDPKCVILDGEIGRT' A
#
# COMPACT_ATOMS: atom_id res chain seq x y z
N MET A 1 16.19 27.36 -35.46
CA MET A 1 15.89 28.07 -34.20
C MET A 1 14.43 27.79 -33.88
N SER A 2 14.08 26.69 -33.18
CA SER A 2 14.23 26.49 -31.72
C SER A 2 13.52 27.63 -30.97
N VAL A 3 12.52 27.45 -30.10
CA VAL A 3 12.36 26.48 -29.01
C VAL A 3 10.93 26.70 -28.48
N ALA A 4 9.95 25.81 -28.67
CA ALA A 4 8.63 26.09 -28.07
C ALA A 4 7.77 24.88 -27.67
N ARG A 5 8.00 23.68 -28.19
CA ARG A 5 7.14 22.53 -27.88
C ARG A 5 7.88 21.25 -27.52
N GLU A 6 9.14 21.41 -27.11
CA GLU A 6 9.99 20.33 -26.62
C GLU A 6 10.03 20.29 -25.08
N ARG A 7 9.05 20.92 -24.42
CA ARG A 7 8.89 20.88 -22.97
C ARG A 7 7.95 19.76 -22.48
N GLU A 8 7.24 19.09 -23.39
CA GLU A 8 6.22 18.08 -23.05
C GLU A 8 6.69 16.63 -23.08
N ARG A 9 7.94 16.34 -23.48
CA ARG A 9 8.42 14.95 -23.67
C ARG A 9 9.57 14.51 -22.78
N ALA A 10 10.03 15.37 -21.86
CA ALA A 10 11.28 15.15 -21.12
C ALA A 10 11.15 15.20 -19.59
N THR A 11 9.94 15.10 -19.03
CA THR A 11 9.81 14.91 -17.58
C THR A 11 9.62 13.42 -17.28
N GLN A 12 10.78 12.79 -17.09
CA GLN A 12 10.98 11.73 -16.11
C GLN A 12 10.30 10.38 -16.45
N ARG A 13 11.04 9.56 -17.18
CA ARG A 13 11.20 8.16 -16.78
C ARG A 13 11.75 8.18 -15.35
N SER A 14 10.87 8.28 -14.37
CA SER A 14 11.28 8.16 -12.99
C SER A 14 11.71 6.71 -12.82
N ASP A 15 12.95 6.49 -12.39
CA ASP A 15 13.34 5.28 -11.66
C ASP A 15 12.52 5.24 -10.36
N HIS A 16 11.20 5.11 -10.47
CA HIS A 16 10.32 5.17 -9.32
C HIS A 16 10.46 3.84 -8.60
N ALA A 17 11.13 3.88 -7.45
CA ALA A 17 11.03 2.80 -6.49
C ALA A 17 9.55 2.41 -6.33
N PRO A 18 9.25 1.11 -6.15
CA PRO A 18 7.87 0.67 -5.97
C PRO A 18 7.21 1.45 -4.82
N PRO A 19 5.89 1.71 -4.92
CA PRO A 19 5.16 2.37 -3.85
C PRO A 19 5.41 1.68 -2.50
N PRO A 20 5.61 2.42 -1.40
CA PRO A 20 5.82 1.81 -0.10
C PRO A 20 4.59 1.02 0.33
N ALA A 21 4.81 -0.19 0.86
CA ALA A 21 3.75 -1.09 1.27
C ALA A 21 3.16 -0.71 2.64
N VAL A 22 1.84 -0.85 2.75
CA VAL A 22 1.07 -0.78 4.00
C VAL A 22 0.38 -2.13 4.18
N LEU A 23 0.66 -2.79 5.30
CA LEU A 23 0.01 -4.05 5.67
C LEU A 23 -1.28 -3.72 6.42
N LEU A 24 -2.41 -4.22 5.94
CA LEU A 24 -3.72 -4.13 6.59
C LEU A 24 -4.10 -5.51 7.11
N VAL A 25 -4.41 -5.59 8.40
CA VAL A 25 -4.87 -6.81 9.08
C VAL A 25 -6.31 -6.59 9.48
N GLU A 26 -7.23 -7.18 8.71
CA GLU A 26 -8.65 -6.88 8.74
C GLU A 26 -9.44 -8.08 8.22
N ASP A 27 -10.37 -8.59 9.04
CA ASP A 27 -11.19 -9.76 8.70
C ASP A 27 -12.56 -9.38 8.09
N ASP A 28 -13.02 -8.14 8.29
CA ASP A 28 -14.17 -7.61 7.56
C ASP A 28 -13.76 -7.21 6.14
N VAL A 29 -14.26 -7.98 5.16
CA VAL A 29 -13.95 -7.78 3.74
C VAL A 29 -14.33 -6.38 3.25
N VAL A 30 -15.45 -5.83 3.70
CA VAL A 30 -15.95 -4.52 3.23
C VAL A 30 -15.06 -3.41 3.77
N LEU A 31 -14.66 -3.48 5.03
CA LEU A 31 -13.73 -2.52 5.63
C LEU A 31 -12.33 -2.64 5.00
N SER A 32 -11.87 -3.88 4.75
CA SER A 32 -10.61 -4.15 4.08
C SER A 32 -10.52 -3.52 2.68
N GLU A 33 -11.58 -3.66 1.87
CA GLU A 33 -11.69 -3.04 0.54
C GLU A 33 -11.73 -1.51 0.60
N LEU A 34 -12.46 -0.95 1.56
CA LEU A 34 -12.55 0.50 1.76
C LEU A 34 -11.17 1.08 2.10
N VAL A 35 -10.48 0.50 3.08
CA VAL A 35 -9.16 0.98 3.51
C VAL A 35 -8.14 0.79 2.39
N THR A 36 -8.19 -0.33 1.67
CA THR A 36 -7.34 -0.58 0.49
C THR A 36 -7.49 0.54 -0.54
N THR A 37 -8.72 0.91 -0.91
CA THR A 37 -8.99 2.00 -1.85
C THR A 37 -8.38 3.33 -1.39
N LEU A 38 -8.47 3.63 -0.08
CA LEU A 38 -7.92 4.87 0.49
C LEU A 38 -6.38 4.87 0.49
N VAL A 39 -5.76 3.75 0.87
CA VAL A 39 -4.31 3.57 0.90
C VAL A 39 -3.72 3.69 -0.52
N GLU A 40 -4.31 2.99 -1.48
CA GLU A 40 -3.87 3.05 -2.88
C GLU A 40 -4.13 4.43 -3.51
N GLY A 41 -5.26 5.05 -3.20
CA GLY A 41 -5.56 6.42 -3.61
C GLY A 41 -4.59 7.46 -3.06
N ALA A 42 -3.92 7.16 -1.94
CA ALA A 42 -2.87 7.98 -1.35
C ALA A 42 -1.46 7.70 -1.90
N GLY A 43 -1.31 6.77 -2.86
CA GLY A 43 -0.05 6.44 -3.52
C GLY A 43 0.80 5.38 -2.80
N TYR A 44 0.19 4.59 -1.91
CA TYR A 44 0.81 3.44 -1.25
C TYR A 44 0.38 2.13 -1.90
N GLN A 45 1.12 1.05 -1.67
CA GLN A 45 0.66 -0.29 -2.02
C GLN A 45 -0.03 -0.91 -0.80
N ALA A 46 -1.28 -1.34 -0.93
CA ALA A 46 -1.95 -2.10 0.12
C ALA A 46 -1.60 -3.59 0.02
N VAL A 47 -1.37 -4.22 1.18
CA VAL A 47 -1.27 -5.68 1.32
C VAL A 47 -2.24 -6.07 2.42
N THR A 48 -3.18 -6.97 2.15
CA THR A 48 -4.22 -7.35 3.09
C THR A 48 -4.02 -8.78 3.60
N ILE A 49 -4.23 -8.98 4.89
CA ILE A 49 -4.37 -10.29 5.54
C ILE A 49 -5.59 -10.23 6.47
N ALA A 50 -6.29 -11.36 6.62
CA ALA A 50 -7.45 -11.45 7.53
C ALA A 50 -7.11 -12.18 8.84
N ASP A 51 -5.97 -12.90 8.86
CA ASP A 51 -5.56 -13.73 9.98
C ASP A 51 -4.37 -13.09 10.70
N HIS A 52 -4.54 -12.85 12.00
CA HIS A 52 -3.52 -12.27 12.86
C HIS A 52 -2.27 -13.16 12.98
N ASP A 53 -2.42 -14.48 12.82
CA ASP A 53 -1.29 -15.41 12.86
C ASP A 53 -0.35 -15.22 11.65
N GLN A 54 -0.81 -14.59 10.58
CA GLN A 54 -0.04 -14.32 9.36
C GLN A 54 0.79 -13.03 9.44
N ILE A 55 0.63 -12.21 10.49
CA ILE A 55 1.29 -10.89 10.61
C ILE A 55 2.81 -11.01 10.51
N GLY A 56 3.40 -11.99 11.22
CA GLY A 56 4.86 -12.17 11.24
C GLY A 56 5.41 -12.48 9.85
N GLU A 57 4.82 -13.47 9.17
CA GLU A 57 5.23 -13.83 7.80
C GLU A 57 5.01 -12.66 6.83
N ALA A 58 3.90 -11.93 6.96
CA ALA A 58 3.60 -10.80 6.10
C ALA A 58 4.61 -9.64 6.28
N ILE A 59 5.04 -9.35 7.50
CA ILE A 59 6.08 -8.34 7.76
C ILE A 59 7.40 -8.75 7.09
N ASP A 60 7.84 -9.99 7.30
CA ASP A 60 9.10 -10.47 6.73
C ASP A 60 9.07 -10.50 5.19
N ARG A 61 7.91 -10.84 4.61
CA ARG A 61 7.75 -10.97 3.16
C ARG A 61 7.61 -9.64 2.45
N PHE A 62 6.87 -8.70 3.02
CA PHE A 62 6.47 -7.47 2.33
C PHE A 62 7.21 -6.22 2.79
N ASP A 63 8.00 -6.28 3.88
CA ASP A 63 8.72 -5.14 4.49
C ASP A 63 7.86 -3.86 4.54
N PRO A 64 6.63 -3.93 5.11
CA PRO A 64 5.72 -2.81 5.10
C PRO A 64 6.27 -1.65 5.93
N LYS A 65 6.01 -0.41 5.50
CA LYS A 65 6.40 0.80 6.24
C LYS A 65 5.36 1.23 7.27
N CYS A 66 4.17 0.64 7.21
CA CYS A 66 3.09 0.83 8.16
C CYS A 66 2.27 -0.46 8.27
N VAL A 67 1.78 -0.76 9.47
CA VAL A 67 0.82 -1.82 9.72
C VAL A 67 -0.43 -1.20 10.33
N ILE A 68 -1.58 -1.44 9.71
CA ILE A 68 -2.90 -1.08 10.22
C ILE A 68 -3.52 -2.38 10.76
N LEU A 69 -3.79 -2.40 12.06
CA LEU A 69 -4.35 -3.55 12.76
C LEU A 69 -5.78 -3.22 13.16
N ASP A 70 -6.72 -4.11 12.82
CA ASP A 70 -8.00 -4.10 13.51
C ASP A 70 -7.82 -4.41 15.01
N GLY A 71 -8.65 -3.76 15.82
CA GLY A 71 -8.56 -3.77 17.27
C GLY A 71 -9.21 -4.99 17.94
N GLU A 72 -9.90 -5.84 17.18
CA GLU A 72 -10.44 -7.08 17.72
C GLU A 72 -9.34 -8.11 17.93
N ILE A 73 -8.62 -7.96 19.04
CA ILE A 73 -7.82 -9.05 19.61
C ILE A 73 -8.84 -10.10 20.05
N GLY A 74 -8.91 -11.21 19.30
CA GLY A 74 -9.87 -12.29 19.50
C GLY A 74 -10.21 -12.53 20.97
N ARG A 75 -11.51 -12.49 21.29
CA ARG A 75 -12.02 -12.88 22.61
C ARG A 75 -11.66 -14.35 22.84
N THR A 76 -10.68 -14.60 23.69
CA THR A 76 -10.48 -15.90 24.36
C THR A 76 -11.63 -16.21 25.29
#